data_AF-A0A538AYN7-F1
#
_entry.id   AF-A0A538AYN7-F1
#
_cell.length_a   1.000
_cell.length_b   1.000
_cell.length_c   1.000
_cell.angle_alpha   90.00
_cell.angle_beta   90.00
_cell.angle_gamma   90.00
#
_symmetry.space_group_name_H-M   'P 1'
#
loop_
_entity.id
_entity.type
_entity.pdbx_description
1 polymer ?
#
loop_
_entity_poly.entity_id
_entity_poly.type
_entity_poly.pdbx_seq_one_letter_code
_entity_poly.pdbx_strand_id
1 'polypeptide(L)' 'MRVEIDGTVASIKPLEKIGMRYEGVALRYLLINGVLENHRMYAVTADEWRG' A
#
# COMPACT_ATOMS: atom_id res chain seq x y z
N MET A 1 9.08 7.48 -15.97
CA MET A 1 9.80 6.59 -15.04
C MET A 1 8.78 5.61 -14.47
N ARG A 2 8.86 4.32 -14.83
CA ARG A 2 7.96 3.28 -14.29
C ARG A 2 8.66 2.71 -13.06
N VAL A 3 8.20 3.03 -11.87
CA VAL A 3 8.70 2.44 -10.64
C VAL A 3 8.07 1.06 -10.55
N GLU A 4 8.89 0.01 -10.68
CA GLU A 4 8.44 -1.36 -10.41
C GLU A 4 8.25 -1.50 -8.90
N ILE A 5 7.01 -1.76 -8.49
CA ILE A 5 6.67 -1.95 -7.08
C ILE A 5 6.67 -3.45 -6.80
N ASP A 6 7.75 -3.92 -6.20
CA ASP A 6 7.87 -5.28 -5.69
C ASP A 6 6.82 -5.51 -4.59
N GLY A 7 6.05 -6.60 -4.70
CA GLY A 7 5.25 -7.14 -3.60
C GLY A 7 3.77 -6.69 -3.52
N THR A 8 2.92 -7.71 -3.35
CA THR A 8 1.48 -7.72 -2.97
C THR A 8 0.44 -7.15 -3.95
N VAL A 9 0.30 -7.75 -5.14
CA VAL A 9 -0.88 -7.52 -6.01
C VAL A 9 -2.19 -8.00 -5.33
N ALA A 10 -2.11 -9.03 -4.47
CA ALA A 10 -3.26 -9.66 -3.84
C ALA A 10 -3.88 -8.86 -2.68
N SER A 11 -3.10 -8.05 -1.95
CA SER A 11 -3.59 -7.26 -0.81
C SER A 11 -4.20 -5.91 -1.19
N ILE A 12 -4.08 -5.48 -2.45
CA ILE A 12 -4.52 -4.14 -2.90
C ILE A 12 -6.04 -4.10 -3.14
N LYS A 13 -6.57 -5.09 -3.86
CA LYS A 13 -8.00 -5.10 -4.24
C LYS A 13 -8.95 -5.03 -3.04
N PRO A 14 -8.67 -5.71 -1.91
CA PRO A 14 -9.49 -5.54 -0.71
C PRO A 14 -9.47 -4.11 -0.15
N LEU A 15 -8.32 -3.43 -0.14
CA LEU A 15 -8.18 -2.07 0.39
C LEU A 15 -9.00 -1.07 -0.44
N GLU A 16 -8.94 -1.19 -1.76
CA GLU A 16 -9.77 -0.38 -2.67
C GLU A 16 -11.26 -0.66 -2.47
N LYS A 17 -11.65 -1.94 -2.28
CA LYS A 17 -13.05 -2.34 -2.07
C LYS A 17 -13.65 -1.75 -0.80
N ILE A 18 -12.85 -1.61 0.26
CA ILE A 18 -13.32 -1.04 1.54
C ILE A 18 -13.14 0.49 1.61
N GLY A 19 -12.81 1.14 0.48
CA GLY A 19 -12.76 2.60 0.38
C GLY A 19 -11.48 3.23 0.93
N MET A 20 -10.40 2.47 1.12
CA MET A 20 -9.11 3.08 1.48
C MET A 20 -8.48 3.76 0.26
N ARG A 21 -7.94 4.95 0.48
CA ARG A 21 -7.23 5.74 -0.55
C ARG A 21 -5.76 5.38 -0.57
N TYR A 22 -5.17 5.28 -1.77
CA TYR A 22 -3.72 5.16 -1.94
C TYR A 22 -3.03 6.52 -1.75
N GLU A 23 -2.03 6.56 -0.88
CA GLU A 23 -1.31 7.79 -0.52
C GLU A 23 0.11 7.85 -1.11
N GLY A 24 0.63 6.73 -1.60
CA GLY A 24 1.95 6.68 -2.22
C GLY A 24 2.76 5.44 -1.86
N VAL A 25 4.03 5.46 -2.23
CA VAL A 25 4.97 4.37 -2.00
C VAL A 25 6.23 4.88 -1.32
N ALA A 26 6.61 4.24 -0.22
CA ALA A 26 7.92 4.40 0.40
C ALA A 26 8.88 3.37 -0.21
N LEU A 27 9.93 3.85 -0.87
CA LEU A 27 10.89 2.99 -1.57
C LEU A 27 11.89 2.38 -0.59
N ARG A 28 12.13 1.06 -0.69
CA ARG A 28 13.09 0.31 0.15
C ARG A 28 12.90 0.59 1.65
N TYR A 29 11.64 0.66 2.09
CA TYR A 29 11.28 1.04 3.45
C TYR A 29 11.30 -0.15 4.41
N LEU A 30 11.01 -1.36 3.91
CA LEU A 30 10.93 -2.56 4.74
C LEU A 30 12.09 -3.49 4.42
N LEU A 31 12.72 -4.06 5.45
CA LEU A 31 13.66 -5.17 5.31
C LEU A 31 12.97 -6.45 5.78
N ILE A 32 12.54 -7.29 4.84
CA ILE A 32 11.84 -8.54 5.12
C ILE A 32 12.67 -9.68 4.54
N ASN A 33 13.00 -10.67 5.37
CA ASN A 33 13.83 -11.81 4.98
C ASN A 33 15.13 -11.42 4.24
N GLY A 34 15.77 -10.32 4.67
CA GLY A 34 17.00 -9.81 4.05
C GLY A 34 16.81 -9.05 2.73
N VAL A 35 15.57 -8.85 2.26
CA VAL A 35 15.24 -8.11 1.04
C VAL A 35 14.64 -6.75 1.41
N LEU A 36 15.14 -5.68 0.77
CA LEU A 36 14.53 -4.36 0.86
C LEU A 36 13.32 -4.29 -0.07
N GLU A 37 12.14 -4.12 0.52
CA GLU A 37 10.87 -4.03 -0.19
C GLU A 37 10.30 -2.61 -0.17
N ASN A 38 9.50 -2.30 -1.20
CA ASN A 38 8.73 -1.07 -1.28
C ASN A 38 7.45 -1.23 -0.46
N HIS A 39 7.01 -0.15 0.19
CA HIS A 39 5.79 -0.16 1.01
C HIS A 39 4.75 0.80 0.44
N ARG A 40 3.60 0.28 0.01
CA ARG A 40 2.45 1.10 -0.40
C ARG A 40 1.66 1.53 0.83
N MET A 41 1.37 2.81 0.93
CA MET A 41 0.61 3.38 2.03
C MET A 41 -0.83 3.66 1.58
N TYR A 42 -1.78 3.27 2.42
CA TYR A 42 -3.20 3.55 2.24
C TYR A 42 -3.75 4.19 3.50
N ALA A 43 -4.73 5.07 3.34
CA ALA A 43 -5.37 5.75 4.45
C ALA A 43 -6.89 5.83 4.25
N VAL A 44 -7.59 5.96 5.37
CA VAL A 44 -9.00 6.34 5.45
C VAL A 44 -9.14 7.21 6.69
N THR A 45 -9.87 8.30 6.60
CA THR A 45 -10.20 9.14 7.75
C THR A 45 -11.45 8.62 8.47
N ALA A 46 -11.69 9.09 9.69
CA ALA A 46 -12.89 8.73 10.44
C ALA A 46 -14.18 9.15 9.70
N ASP A 47 -14.17 10.29 9.01
CA ASP A 47 -15.32 10.79 8.25
C ASP A 47 -15.58 9.99 6.96
N GLU A 48 -14.53 9.40 6.38
CA GLU A 48 -14.63 8.55 5.18
C GLU A 48 -15.07 7.12 5.51
N TRP A 49 -14.86 6.67 6.74
CA TRP A 49 -15.21 5.33 7.19
C TRP A 49 -16.72 5.16 7.40
N ARG A 50 -17.34 4.21 6.70
CA ARG A 50 -18.81 4.03 6.70
C ARG A 50 -19.37 2.88 7.54
N GLY A 51 -18.52 2.02 8.12
CA GLY A 51 -18.92 0.96 9.07
C GLY A 51 -19.68 -0.21 8.45
#